data_AF-A0A9P5Q583-F1
#
_entry.id   AF-A0A9P5Q583-F1
#
_cell.length_a   1.000
_cell.length_b   1.000
_cell.length_c   1.000
_cell.angle_alpha   90.00
_cell.angle_beta   90.00
_cell.angle_gamma   90.00
#
_symmetry.space_group_name_H-M   'P 1'
#
loop_
_entity.id
_entity.type
_entity.pdbx_description
1 polymer ?
#
loop_
_entity_poly.entity_id
_entity_poly.type
_entity_poly.pdbx_seq_one_letter_code
_entity_poly.pdbx_strand_id
1 'polypeptide(L)'
;MLAFAPTLSLMFLLASQVSATFLVPFNGQNISATQMIPSPFASLVNSTCQGQCNSVNSNFTQCNDDSGCICAQGLATSFLQCEQCMYENVIQANVQMPDAKTGSAAMITAYQTACGSSGQPVLKSLSTMHVPTSGWDGPFGLGLNLVGTIFSVGAAFFLGMSGLLLLSNM
;
A
#
# COMPACT_ATOMS: atom_id res chain seq x y z
N MET A 1 4.63 -62.14 0.23
CA MET A 1 3.66 -61.14 -0.26
C MET A 1 3.26 -60.24 0.92
N LEU A 2 4.03 -59.20 1.30
CA LEU A 2 3.64 -58.29 2.41
C LEU A 2 4.54 -57.03 2.55
N ALA A 3 5.12 -56.50 1.47
CA ALA A 3 6.06 -55.36 1.53
C ALA A 3 5.66 -54.12 0.70
N PHE A 4 4.38 -53.98 0.32
CA PHE A 4 3.92 -52.88 -0.55
C PHE A 4 3.14 -51.76 0.17
N ALA A 5 2.92 -51.85 1.48
CA ALA A 5 2.10 -50.88 2.21
C ALA A 5 2.81 -49.55 2.60
N PRO A 6 4.11 -49.48 2.96
CA PRO A 6 4.68 -48.24 3.48
C PRO A 6 5.05 -47.21 2.40
N THR A 7 5.21 -47.62 1.13
CA THR A 7 5.58 -46.72 0.03
C THR A 7 4.42 -45.86 -0.47
N LEU A 8 3.17 -46.34 -0.35
CA LEU A 8 2.00 -45.58 -0.81
C LEU A 8 1.68 -44.38 0.10
N SER A 9 1.91 -44.50 1.42
CA SER A 9 1.64 -43.41 2.38
C SER A 9 2.63 -42.24 2.26
N LEU A 10 3.86 -42.49 1.81
CA LEU A 10 4.86 -41.43 1.61
C LEU A 10 4.52 -40.55 0.40
N MET A 11 3.93 -41.11 -0.67
CA MET A 11 3.53 -40.33 -1.84
C MET A 11 2.36 -39.38 -1.56
N PHE A 12 1.43 -39.72 -0.67
CA PHE A 12 0.34 -38.81 -0.28
C PHE A 12 0.83 -37.61 0.55
N LEU A 13 1.91 -37.75 1.33
CA LEU A 13 2.51 -36.65 2.09
C LEU A 13 3.31 -35.68 1.20
N LEU A 14 3.89 -36.16 0.10
CA LEU A 14 4.54 -35.28 -0.90
C LEU A 14 3.54 -34.63 -1.87
N ALA A 15 2.40 -35.28 -2.15
CA ALA A 15 1.35 -34.71 -3.01
C ALA A 15 0.61 -33.53 -2.36
N SER A 16 0.68 -33.35 -1.04
CA SER A 16 0.18 -32.15 -0.36
C SER A 16 1.07 -30.91 -0.51
N GLN A 17 2.22 -31.02 -1.19
CA GLN A 17 3.04 -29.85 -1.56
C GLN A 17 2.63 -29.26 -2.92
N VAL A 18 1.39 -29.54 -3.36
CA VAL A 18 0.75 -28.82 -4.47
C VAL A 18 0.71 -27.34 -4.08
N SER A 19 1.67 -26.61 -4.64
CA SER A 19 1.72 -25.17 -4.87
C SER A 19 0.52 -24.43 -4.29
N ALA A 20 0.61 -24.07 -3.01
CA ALA A 20 -0.31 -23.11 -2.43
C ALA A 20 0.00 -21.77 -3.12
N THR A 21 -0.68 -21.48 -4.22
CA THR A 21 -0.55 -20.21 -4.92
C THR A 21 -0.84 -19.09 -3.93
N PHE A 22 0.15 -18.25 -3.68
CA PHE A 22 -0.01 -17.09 -2.81
C PHE A 22 -0.91 -16.07 -3.49
N LEU A 23 -2.14 -16.00 -2.99
CA LEU A 23 -3.17 -15.12 -3.50
C LEU A 23 -3.49 -14.05 -2.47
N VAL A 24 -3.59 -12.82 -2.94
CA VAL A 24 -3.91 -11.67 -2.10
C VAL A 24 -5.25 -11.09 -2.48
N PRO A 25 -6.20 -10.99 -1.53
CA PRO A 25 -7.50 -10.44 -1.80
C PRO A 25 -7.42 -8.91 -1.89
N PHE A 26 -7.64 -8.36 -3.09
CA PHE A 26 -7.68 -6.93 -3.33
C PHE A 26 -8.88 -6.57 -4.20
N ASN A 27 -9.72 -5.64 -3.72
CA ASN A 27 -10.90 -5.16 -4.45
C ASN A 27 -11.84 -6.28 -4.95
N GLY A 28 -12.02 -7.33 -4.13
CA GLY A 28 -12.88 -8.48 -4.45
C GLY A 28 -12.28 -9.49 -5.43
N GLN A 29 -11.02 -9.30 -5.85
CA GLN A 29 -10.29 -10.24 -6.69
C GLN A 29 -9.06 -10.80 -5.96
N ASN A 30 -8.71 -12.04 -6.26
CA ASN A 30 -7.46 -12.64 -5.80
C ASN A 30 -6.37 -12.35 -6.82
N ILE A 31 -5.36 -11.59 -6.42
CA ILE A 31 -4.22 -11.21 -7.27
C ILE A 31 -2.95 -11.93 -6.82
N SER A 32 -2.08 -12.27 -7.78
CA SER A 32 -0.77 -12.86 -7.49
C SER A 32 0.23 -11.79 -7.00
N ALA A 33 1.34 -12.24 -6.39
CA ALA A 33 2.42 -11.34 -5.95
C ALA A 33 2.98 -10.45 -7.07
N THR A 34 3.11 -10.99 -8.28
CA THR A 34 3.59 -10.25 -9.46
C THR A 34 2.58 -9.21 -9.99
N GLN A 35 1.30 -9.37 -9.66
CA GLN A 35 0.23 -8.43 -10.05
C GLN A 35 -0.03 -7.34 -9.01
N MET A 36 0.69 -7.37 -7.89
CA MET A 36 0.58 -6.38 -6.84
C MET A 36 1.12 -5.04 -7.29
N ILE A 37 2.24 -5.07 -8.02
CA ILE A 37 2.94 -3.88 -8.48
C ILE A 37 2.49 -3.62 -9.93
N PRO A 38 1.81 -2.48 -10.21
CA PRO A 38 1.18 -2.24 -11.51
C PRO A 38 2.19 -1.93 -12.64
N SER A 39 2.32 -2.82 -13.62
CA SER A 39 3.14 -2.60 -14.82
C SER A 39 2.30 -1.99 -15.97
N PRO A 40 2.77 -0.94 -16.68
CA PRO A 40 4.09 -0.31 -16.58
C PRO A 40 4.17 0.88 -15.60
N PHE A 41 5.25 0.92 -14.81
CA PHE A 41 5.59 1.95 -13.83
C PHE A 41 6.13 3.27 -14.43
N ALA A 42 6.46 3.26 -15.73
CA ALA A 42 7.49 4.13 -16.28
C ALA A 42 7.10 5.60 -16.50
N SER A 43 5.81 5.96 -16.47
CA SER A 43 5.37 7.31 -16.84
C SER A 43 5.28 8.29 -15.68
N LEU A 44 5.16 7.83 -14.43
CA LEU A 44 4.92 8.70 -13.26
C LEU A 44 6.02 8.65 -12.20
N VAL A 45 6.96 7.71 -12.28
CA VAL A 45 7.80 7.36 -11.15
C VAL A 45 9.28 7.60 -11.49
N ASN A 46 10.02 8.24 -10.58
CA ASN A 46 11.46 8.49 -10.73
C ASN A 46 12.24 7.17 -10.97
N SER A 47 13.34 7.24 -11.73
CA SER A 47 14.19 6.09 -12.07
C SER A 47 14.71 5.32 -10.85
N THR A 48 14.96 5.99 -9.72
CA THR A 48 15.35 5.33 -8.45
C THR A 48 14.24 4.43 -7.94
N CYS A 49 13.00 4.92 -7.97
CA CYS A 49 11.82 4.20 -7.53
C CYS A 49 11.53 2.99 -8.42
N GLN A 50 11.66 3.21 -9.73
CA GLN A 50 11.50 2.16 -10.73
C GLN A 50 12.50 1.02 -10.49
N GLY A 51 13.75 1.35 -10.16
CA GLY A 51 14.77 0.36 -9.79
C GLY A 51 14.34 -0.50 -8.59
N GLN A 52 13.85 0.13 -7.51
CA GLN A 52 13.38 -0.58 -6.31
C GLN A 52 12.18 -1.48 -6.61
N CYS A 53 11.16 -0.97 -7.30
CA CYS A 53 9.98 -1.75 -7.66
C CYS A 53 10.29 -2.90 -8.61
N ASN A 54 11.22 -2.71 -9.57
CA ASN A 54 11.68 -3.78 -10.45
C ASN A 54 12.41 -4.89 -9.68
N SER A 55 13.24 -4.52 -8.69
CA SER A 55 13.89 -5.50 -7.80
C SER A 55 12.87 -6.29 -7.00
N VAL A 56 11.84 -5.65 -6.45
CA VAL A 56 10.76 -6.35 -5.73
C VAL A 56 9.99 -7.28 -6.66
N ASN A 57 9.61 -6.83 -7.86
CA ASN A 57 8.91 -7.68 -8.84
C ASN A 57 9.76 -8.90 -9.26
N SER A 58 11.08 -8.70 -9.40
CA SER A 58 12.02 -9.78 -9.71
C SER A 58 12.09 -10.78 -8.56
N ASN A 59 12.13 -10.30 -7.31
CA ASN A 59 12.10 -11.15 -6.13
C ASN A 59 10.77 -11.90 -5.98
N PHE A 60 9.62 -11.27 -6.24
CA PHE A 60 8.32 -11.95 -6.26
C PHE A 60 8.28 -13.05 -7.32
N THR A 61 8.83 -12.79 -8.50
CA THR A 61 8.95 -13.81 -9.56
C THR A 61 9.86 -14.96 -9.14
N GLN A 62 11.00 -14.66 -8.49
CA GLN A 62 11.93 -15.68 -8.00
C GLN A 62 11.36 -16.51 -6.85
N CYS A 63 10.52 -15.91 -6.01
CA CYS A 63 9.85 -16.61 -4.93
C CYS A 63 8.81 -17.63 -5.42
N ASN A 64 8.36 -17.55 -6.68
CA ASN A 64 7.45 -18.52 -7.31
C ASN A 64 6.25 -18.91 -6.41
N ASP A 65 5.55 -17.90 -5.90
CA ASP A 65 4.39 -18.02 -5.00
C ASP A 65 4.68 -18.71 -3.65
N ASP A 66 5.94 -18.91 -3.26
CA ASP A 66 6.29 -19.35 -1.91
C ASP A 66 6.02 -18.25 -0.89
N SER A 67 5.02 -18.47 -0.04
CA SER A 67 4.66 -17.56 1.05
C SER A 67 5.81 -17.29 2.02
N GLY A 68 6.73 -18.24 2.24
CA GLY A 68 7.90 -18.04 3.11
C GLY A 68 8.86 -16.99 2.53
N CYS A 69 9.15 -17.11 1.24
CA CYS A 69 9.96 -16.14 0.50
C CYS A 69 9.23 -14.79 0.32
N ILE A 70 7.96 -14.81 -0.09
CA ILE A 70 7.17 -13.60 -0.37
C ILE A 70 6.98 -12.75 0.89
N CYS A 71 6.70 -13.39 2.03
CA CYS A 71 6.43 -12.71 3.30
C CYS A 71 7.69 -12.50 4.15
N ALA A 72 8.88 -12.80 3.62
CA ALA A 72 10.13 -12.55 4.29
C ALA A 72 10.27 -11.05 4.62
N GLN A 73 10.70 -10.73 5.84
CA GLN A 73 10.77 -9.35 6.34
C GLN A 73 11.56 -8.41 5.43
N GLY A 74 12.65 -8.90 4.82
CA GLY A 74 13.46 -8.13 3.87
C GLY A 74 12.67 -7.75 2.61
N LEU A 75 11.93 -8.70 2.04
CA LEU A 75 11.13 -8.45 0.83
C LEU A 75 9.91 -7.58 1.13
N ALA A 76 9.24 -7.81 2.26
CA ALA A 76 8.14 -6.97 2.73
C ALA A 76 8.57 -5.50 2.94
N THR A 77 9.79 -5.29 3.47
CA THR A 77 10.35 -3.94 3.64
C THR A 77 10.64 -3.28 2.30
N SER A 78 11.24 -4.01 1.35
CA SER A 78 11.49 -3.50 0.01
C SER A 78 10.20 -3.21 -0.76
N PHE A 79 9.18 -4.04 -0.60
CA PHE A 79 7.84 -3.81 -1.18
C PHE A 79 7.21 -2.53 -0.61
N LEU A 80 7.25 -2.34 0.72
CA LEU A 80 6.80 -1.09 1.34
C LEU A 80 7.53 0.13 0.78
N GLN A 81 8.86 0.06 0.64
CA GLN A 81 9.65 1.17 0.11
C GLN A 81 9.26 1.51 -1.34
N CYS A 82 8.99 0.49 -2.16
CA CYS A 82 8.46 0.69 -3.51
C CYS A 82 7.10 1.41 -3.48
N GLU A 83 6.13 0.92 -2.69
CA GLU A 83 4.80 1.53 -2.57
C GLU A 83 4.85 2.97 -2.02
N GLN A 84 5.67 3.20 -0.99
CA GLN A 84 5.90 4.52 -0.40
C GLN A 84 6.46 5.49 -1.44
N CYS A 85 7.45 5.04 -2.21
CA CYS A 85 8.05 5.85 -3.23
C CYS A 85 7.07 6.15 -4.38
N MET A 86 6.23 5.19 -4.79
CA MET A 86 5.16 5.45 -5.76
C MET A 86 4.16 6.47 -5.25
N TYR A 87 3.74 6.36 -3.98
CA TYR A 87 2.85 7.30 -3.33
C TYR A 87 3.41 8.73 -3.32
N GLU A 88 4.69 8.89 -2.96
CA GLU A 88 5.36 10.20 -2.97
C GLU A 88 5.43 10.82 -4.36
N ASN A 89 5.71 10.04 -5.41
CA ASN A 89 5.77 10.54 -6.78
C ASN A 89 4.39 10.99 -7.28
N VAL A 90 3.32 10.24 -6.97
CA VAL A 90 1.94 10.64 -7.33
C VAL A 90 1.55 11.94 -6.64
N ILE A 91 1.92 12.08 -5.36
CA ILE A 91 1.71 13.31 -4.59
C ILE A 91 2.46 14.49 -5.22
N GLN A 92 3.75 14.33 -5.51
CA GLN A 92 4.57 15.39 -6.07
C GLN A 92 4.09 15.82 -7.47
N ALA A 93 3.65 14.87 -8.29
CA ALA A 93 3.10 15.16 -9.60
C ALA A 93 1.69 15.77 -9.55
N ASN A 94 1.00 15.71 -8.40
CA ASN A 94 -0.38 16.14 -8.22
C ASN A 94 -1.32 15.58 -9.29
N VAL A 95 -1.14 14.29 -9.60
CA VAL A 95 -1.93 13.57 -10.61
C VAL A 95 -2.81 12.53 -9.92
N GLN A 96 -3.95 12.22 -10.54
CA GLN A 96 -4.79 11.13 -10.07
C GLN A 96 -4.04 9.80 -10.18
N MET A 97 -4.20 8.94 -9.16
CA MET A 97 -3.64 7.58 -9.19
C MET A 97 -4.14 6.84 -10.44
N PRO A 98 -3.23 6.39 -11.34
CA PRO A 98 -3.62 5.72 -12.58
C PRO A 98 -4.14 4.29 -12.34
N ASP A 99 -3.74 3.68 -11.23
CA ASP A 99 -4.15 2.34 -10.80
C ASP A 99 -4.43 2.36 -9.29
N ALA A 100 -5.46 1.63 -8.85
CA ALA A 100 -5.87 1.55 -7.44
C ALA A 100 -4.85 0.84 -6.53
N LYS A 101 -3.87 0.13 -7.12
CA LYS A 101 -2.78 -0.55 -6.41
C LYS A 101 -1.59 0.37 -6.15
N THR A 102 -1.37 1.37 -7.00
CA THR A 102 -0.23 2.29 -6.93
C THR A 102 -0.25 3.10 -5.63
N GLY A 103 0.72 2.89 -4.74
CA GLY A 103 0.82 3.66 -3.50
C GLY A 103 -0.40 3.48 -2.59
N SER A 104 -0.98 2.28 -2.59
CA SER A 104 -2.25 1.99 -1.91
C SER A 104 -2.05 1.36 -0.54
N ALA A 105 -2.45 2.07 0.52
CA ALA A 105 -2.45 1.53 1.89
C ALA A 105 -3.34 0.28 2.03
N ALA A 106 -4.42 0.21 1.24
CA ALA A 106 -5.28 -0.98 1.16
C ALA A 106 -4.52 -2.18 0.60
N MET A 107 -3.63 -1.97 -0.38
CA MET A 107 -2.83 -3.03 -0.98
C MET A 107 -1.80 -3.60 0.02
N ILE A 108 -1.15 -2.73 0.79
CA ILE A 108 -0.24 -3.15 1.87
C ILE A 108 -0.98 -3.94 2.95
N THR A 109 -2.19 -3.49 3.32
CA THR A 109 -3.03 -4.20 4.29
C THR A 109 -3.45 -5.58 3.79
N ALA A 110 -3.79 -5.68 2.51
CA ALA A 110 -4.11 -6.95 1.86
C ALA A 110 -2.91 -7.91 1.87
N TYR A 111 -1.72 -7.41 1.51
CA TYR A 111 -0.48 -8.17 1.56
C TYR A 111 -0.16 -8.68 2.99
N GLN A 112 -0.27 -7.82 4.01
CA GLN A 112 -0.09 -8.22 5.42
C GLN A 112 -1.09 -9.30 5.84
N THR A 113 -2.35 -9.17 5.43
CA THR A 113 -3.41 -10.15 5.74
C THR A 113 -3.14 -11.51 5.09
N ALA A 114 -2.68 -11.50 3.83
CA ALA A 114 -2.30 -12.71 3.12
C ALA A 114 -1.11 -13.39 3.78
N CYS A 115 -0.07 -12.64 4.12
CA CYS A 115 1.09 -13.17 4.84
C CYS A 115 0.74 -13.73 6.23
N GLY A 116 -0.13 -13.05 6.98
CA GLY A 116 -0.66 -13.57 8.24
C GLY A 116 -1.46 -14.87 8.07
N SER A 117 -2.23 -14.99 6.98
CA SER A 117 -3.00 -16.19 6.65
C SER A 117 -2.10 -17.37 6.23
N SER A 118 -0.92 -17.09 5.67
CA SER A 118 0.12 -18.08 5.37
C SER A 118 1.00 -18.46 6.57
N GLY A 119 0.71 -17.95 7.78
CA GLY A 119 1.49 -18.23 8.98
C GLY A 119 2.83 -17.48 9.06
N GLN A 120 3.03 -16.46 8.21
CA GLN A 120 4.22 -15.62 8.14
C GLN A 120 3.84 -14.16 8.44
N PRO A 121 3.51 -13.79 9.68
CA PRO A 121 3.04 -12.45 9.99
C PRO A 121 4.16 -11.42 9.76
N VAL A 122 3.89 -10.46 8.88
CA VAL A 122 4.77 -9.30 8.67
C VAL A 122 4.47 -8.26 9.76
N LEU A 123 5.50 -7.55 10.22
CA LEU A 123 5.36 -6.49 11.23
C LEU A 123 4.34 -5.42 10.77
N LYS A 124 3.34 -5.16 11.63
CA LYS A 124 2.34 -4.11 11.42
C LYS A 124 2.91 -2.70 11.34
N SER A 125 4.10 -2.45 11.86
CA SER A 125 4.75 -1.14 11.75
C SER A 125 5.07 -0.74 10.31
N LEU A 126 5.03 -1.70 9.37
CA LEU A 126 5.24 -1.46 7.95
C LEU A 126 3.98 -0.96 7.21
N SER A 127 2.77 -0.92 7.78
CA SER A 127 1.57 -0.50 7.02
C SER A 127 1.31 1.01 6.98
N THR A 128 2.09 1.80 7.70
CA THR A 128 1.92 3.25 7.71
C THR A 128 2.73 3.88 6.59
N MET A 129 2.08 4.18 5.47
CA MET A 129 2.63 5.10 4.49
C MET A 129 2.73 6.49 5.11
N HIS A 130 3.86 7.13 4.89
CA HIS A 130 4.08 8.49 5.36
C HIS A 130 3.79 9.46 4.23
N VAL A 131 3.16 10.58 4.54
CA VAL A 131 3.09 11.69 3.60
C VAL A 131 4.49 12.28 3.48
N PRO A 132 4.96 12.64 2.27
CA PRO A 132 6.26 13.29 2.12
C PRO A 132 6.32 14.54 3.00
N THR A 133 7.28 14.57 3.93
CA THR A 133 7.40 15.62 4.95
C THR A 133 7.92 16.95 4.41
N SER A 134 8.45 16.97 3.18
CA SER A 134 8.98 18.18 2.54
C SER A 134 8.01 18.73 1.49
N GLY A 135 7.27 19.78 1.87
CA GLY A 135 6.57 20.64 0.90
C GLY A 135 5.20 20.17 0.43
N TRP A 136 4.61 19.12 1.03
CA TRP A 136 3.22 18.78 0.76
C TRP A 136 2.27 19.60 1.65
N ASP A 137 1.49 20.49 1.04
CA ASP A 137 0.54 21.40 1.71
C ASP A 137 -0.90 20.84 1.77
N GLY A 138 -1.04 19.52 1.74
CA GLY A 138 -2.35 18.87 1.79
C GLY A 138 -3.10 18.80 0.44
N PRO A 139 -4.19 18.01 0.36
CA PRO A 139 -5.07 17.95 -0.82
C PRO A 139 -5.85 19.25 -1.02
N PHE A 140 -6.04 20.00 0.06
CA PHE A 140 -6.49 21.37 0.04
C PHE A 140 -5.29 22.20 0.46
N GLY A 141 -4.40 22.48 -0.48
CA GLY A 141 -3.39 23.54 -0.34
C GLY A 141 -4.09 24.88 -0.19
N LEU A 142 -4.75 25.09 0.95
CA LEU A 142 -5.25 26.37 1.42
C LEU A 142 -4.04 27.12 1.99
N GLY A 143 -3.04 27.32 1.13
CA GLY A 143 -2.11 28.42 1.26
C GLY A 143 -2.89 29.71 1.02
N LEU A 144 -3.80 30.05 1.94
CA LEU A 144 -4.38 31.38 1.96
C LEU A 144 -3.20 32.33 2.13
N ASN A 145 -2.95 33.13 1.09
CA ASN A 145 -2.15 34.33 1.23
C ASN A 145 -2.63 35.05 2.51
N LEU A 146 -1.70 35.62 3.28
CA LEU A 146 -1.99 36.37 4.51
C LEU A 146 -3.26 37.24 4.37
N VAL A 147 -3.41 37.87 3.21
CA VAL A 147 -4.58 38.67 2.83
C VAL A 147 -5.88 37.86 2.85
N GLY A 148 -5.91 36.69 2.21
CA GLY A 148 -7.07 35.78 2.22
C GLY A 148 -7.43 35.28 3.62
N THR A 149 -6.44 35.04 4.49
CA THR A 149 -6.67 34.66 5.90
C THR A 149 -7.33 35.79 6.66
N ILE A 150 -6.87 37.02 6.48
CA ILE A 150 -7.47 38.19 7.13
C ILE A 150 -8.94 38.35 6.70
N PHE A 151 -9.25 38.21 5.41
CA PHE A 151 -10.63 38.36 4.93
C PHE A 151 -11.56 37.26 5.43
N SER A 152 -11.12 36.00 5.40
CA SER A 152 -11.95 34.87 5.85
C SER A 152 -12.18 34.86 7.36
N VAL A 153 -11.13 35.09 8.15
CA VAL A 153 -11.23 35.21 9.62
C VAL A 153 -12.04 36.45 10.01
N GLY A 154 -11.83 37.57 9.32
CA GLY A 154 -12.59 38.81 9.55
C GLY A 154 -14.09 38.63 9.29
N ALA A 155 -14.46 38.05 8.15
CA ALA A 155 -15.86 37.78 7.83
C ALA A 155 -16.52 36.84 8.84
N ALA A 156 -15.82 35.76 9.24
CA ALA A 156 -16.30 34.83 10.27
C ALA A 156 -16.49 35.52 11.63
N PHE A 157 -15.57 36.42 12.00
CA PHE A 157 -15.66 37.18 13.24
C PHE A 157 -16.85 38.15 13.25
N PHE A 158 -17.07 38.91 12.17
CA PHE A 158 -18.21 39.83 12.08
C PHE A 158 -19.55 39.09 12.11
N LEU A 159 -19.65 37.96 11.39
CA LEU A 159 -20.86 37.14 11.41
C LEU A 159 -21.09 36.49 12.78
N GLY A 160 -20.05 35.96 13.42
CA GLY A 160 -20.12 35.37 14.75
C GLY A 160 -20.50 36.39 15.83
N MET A 161 -19.90 37.58 15.80
CA MET A 161 -20.19 38.64 16.76
C MET A 161 -21.62 39.19 16.58
N SER A 162 -22.06 39.35 15.33
CA SER A 162 -23.45 39.76 15.04
C SER A 162 -24.46 38.73 15.54
N GLY A 163 -24.16 37.43 15.39
CA GLY A 163 -24.98 36.35 15.94
C GLY A 163 -25.07 36.40 17.47
N LEU A 164 -23.95 36.59 18.16
CA LEU A 164 -23.92 36.72 19.62
C LEU A 164 -24.72 37.93 20.12
N LEU A 165 -24.63 39.07 19.44
CA LEU A 165 -25.39 40.27 19.82
C LEU A 165 -26.89 40.10 19.65
N LEU A 166 -27.33 39.41 18.59
CA LEU A 166 -28.74 39.06 18.38
C LEU A 166 -29.24 38.08 19.44
N LEU A 167 -28.47 37.02 19.74
CA LEU A 167 -28.79 36.05 20.80
C LEU A 167 -28.80 36.66 22.21
N SER A 168 -28.03 37.72 22.45
CA SER A 168 -27.98 38.39 23.75
C SER A 168 -29.07 39.46 23.93
N ASN A 169 -29.80 39.79 22.86
CA ASN A 169 -30.92 40.76 22.87
C ASN A 169 -32.27 40.13 22.50
N MET A 170 -32.34 38.81 22.39
CA MET A 170 -33.59 38.05 22.45
C MET A 170 -33.82 37.57 23.88
#